data_AF-A0A7J9N546-F1
#
_entry.id   AF-A0A7J9N546-F1
#
_cell.length_a   1.000
_cell.length_b   1.000
_cell.length_c   1.000
_cell.angle_alpha   90.00
_cell.angle_beta   90.00
_cell.angle_gamma   90.00
#
_symmetry.space_group_name_H-M   'P 1'
#
loop_
_entity.id
_entity.type
_entity.pdbx_description
1 polymer ?
#
loop_
_entity_poly.entity_id
_entity_poly.type
_entity_poly.pdbx_seq_one_letter_code
_entity_poly.pdbx_strand_id
1 'polypeptide(L)'
;FQWTPYEDPAIRAVIPEEFLQNLNAWQVKVALINYATVEMHQLDRVLRQFGCRQPIPVDPEVFDDHHKIDLRQLNTDWTRFWSEYIEMWEDQYAYIPNREPIIVPELACVPEYMPWFRIHGKPYLLSPEERQRQLRIQRKRHDPLNPIR
;
A
#
# COMPACT_ATOMS: atom_id res chain seq x y z
N PHE A 1 -0.60 0.29 21.43
CA PHE A 1 0.24 -0.30 20.37
C PHE A 1 1.67 0.17 20.58
N GLN A 2 2.62 -0.75 20.77
CA GLN A 2 4.05 -0.45 20.78
C GLN A 2 4.59 -0.75 19.38
N TRP A 3 5.36 0.18 18.85
CA TRP A 3 5.79 0.16 17.46
C TRP A 3 7.18 -0.52 17.38
N THR A 4 7.32 -1.59 16.61
CA THR A 4 8.54 -2.43 16.54
C THR A 4 9.04 -2.57 15.09
N PRO A 5 10.32 -2.27 14.82
CA PRO A 5 10.90 -2.36 13.48
C PRO A 5 11.20 -3.79 13.04
N TYR A 6 11.22 -4.04 11.73
CA TYR A 6 11.59 -5.33 11.16
C TYR A 6 13.04 -5.72 11.45
N GLU A 7 13.88 -4.76 11.85
CA GLU A 7 15.23 -4.99 12.35
C GLU A 7 15.27 -5.68 13.72
N ASP A 8 14.15 -5.76 14.44
CA ASP A 8 14.05 -6.48 15.70
C ASP A 8 14.44 -7.97 15.52
N PRO A 9 15.37 -8.51 16.33
CA PRO A 9 15.85 -9.88 16.16
C PRO A 9 14.75 -10.94 16.18
N ALA A 10 13.70 -10.76 16.98
CA ALA A 10 12.59 -11.70 17.04
C ALA A 10 11.74 -11.68 15.77
N ILE A 11 11.61 -10.51 15.13
CA ILE A 11 10.92 -10.39 13.84
C ILE A 11 11.80 -10.89 12.70
N ARG A 12 13.09 -10.54 12.69
CA ARG A 12 14.05 -11.06 11.69
C ARG A 12 14.09 -12.58 11.67
N ALA A 13 14.01 -13.22 12.83
CA ALA A 13 14.05 -14.68 12.95
C ALA A 13 12.88 -15.41 12.24
N VAL A 14 11.77 -14.70 11.95
CA VAL A 14 10.61 -15.27 11.26
C VAL A 14 10.47 -14.81 9.81
N ILE A 15 11.34 -13.90 9.34
CA ILE A 15 11.38 -13.47 7.95
C ILE A 15 12.27 -14.45 7.17
N PRO A 16 11.75 -15.11 6.12
CA PRO A 16 12.57 -15.94 5.25
C PRO A 16 13.78 -15.20 4.66
N GLU A 17 14.94 -15.87 4.61
CA GLU A 17 16.22 -15.27 4.21
C GLU A 17 16.18 -14.71 2.78
N GLU A 18 15.43 -15.36 1.88
CA GLU A 18 15.23 -14.90 0.50
C GLU A 18 14.68 -13.47 0.42
N PHE A 19 13.89 -13.05 1.41
CA PHE A 19 13.33 -11.70 1.48
C PHE A 19 14.32 -10.67 2.04
N LEU A 20 15.33 -11.13 2.78
CA LEU A 20 16.39 -10.27 3.30
C LEU A 20 17.48 -9.97 2.24
N GLN A 21 17.58 -10.79 1.19
CA GLN A 21 18.58 -10.61 0.12
C GLN A 21 18.34 -9.36 -0.74
N ASN A 22 17.09 -8.91 -0.86
CA ASN A 22 16.75 -7.70 -1.62
C ASN A 22 15.80 -6.79 -0.84
N LEU A 23 16.27 -6.23 0.27
CA LEU A 23 15.49 -5.30 1.10
C LEU A 23 14.90 -4.13 0.29
N ASN A 24 15.57 -3.68 -0.78
CA ASN A 24 15.08 -2.59 -1.60
C ASN A 24 13.80 -2.95 -2.37
N ALA A 25 13.65 -4.20 -2.84
CA ALA A 25 12.42 -4.64 -3.50
C ALA A 25 11.19 -4.60 -2.57
N TRP A 26 11.40 -4.66 -1.26
CA TRP A 26 10.34 -4.57 -0.25
C TRP A 26 10.01 -3.13 0.09
N GLN A 27 10.90 -2.21 -0.27
CA GLN A 27 10.93 -0.85 0.24
C GLN A 27 10.74 0.21 -0.87
N VAL A 28 9.97 -0.15 -1.90
CA VAL A 28 9.56 0.71 -3.02
C VAL A 28 8.08 1.04 -2.94
N LYS A 29 7.68 2.20 -3.46
CA LYS A 29 6.27 2.56 -3.64
C LYS A 29 5.86 2.27 -5.09
N VAL A 30 5.27 1.11 -5.34
CA VAL A 30 5.12 0.55 -6.69
C VAL A 30 3.80 -0.22 -6.83
N ALA A 31 3.35 -0.43 -8.06
CA ALA A 31 2.20 -1.27 -8.35
C ALA A 31 2.56 -2.76 -8.30
N LEU A 32 1.82 -3.52 -7.50
CA LEU A 32 1.77 -4.98 -7.56
C LEU A 32 0.78 -5.36 -8.66
N ILE A 33 1.27 -6.07 -9.66
CA ILE A 33 0.49 -6.47 -10.83
C ILE A 33 0.30 -7.97 -10.79
N ASN A 34 -0.96 -8.41 -10.79
CA ASN A 34 -1.32 -9.81 -10.93
C ASN A 34 -2.36 -9.95 -12.04
N TYR A 35 -1.89 -10.29 -13.24
CA TYR A 35 -2.70 -10.45 -14.46
C TYR A 35 -3.61 -9.24 -14.73
N ALA A 36 -4.86 -9.31 -14.30
CA ALA A 36 -5.88 -8.29 -14.55
C ALA A 36 -6.09 -7.33 -13.38
N THR A 37 -5.44 -7.58 -12.24
CA THR A 37 -5.54 -6.74 -11.04
C THR A 37 -4.24 -5.99 -10.78
N VAL A 38 -4.36 -4.73 -10.37
CA VAL A 38 -3.25 -3.87 -9.95
C VAL A 38 -3.59 -3.30 -8.58
N GLU A 39 -2.65 -3.37 -7.64
CA GLU A 39 -2.74 -2.74 -6.32
C GLU A 39 -1.47 -1.97 -6.01
N MET A 40 -1.56 -0.78 -5.39
CA MET A 40 -0.37 -0.04 -4.99
C MET A 40 0.20 -0.52 -3.65
N HIS A 41 1.48 -0.89 -3.69
CA HIS A 41 2.30 -1.09 -2.50
C HIS A 41 2.72 0.26 -1.93
N GLN A 42 2.01 0.77 -0.93
CA GLN A 42 2.22 2.12 -0.36
C GLN A 42 3.16 2.12 0.84
N LEU A 43 4.42 1.81 0.58
CA LEU A 43 5.43 1.72 1.64
C LEU A 43 5.70 3.04 2.38
N ASP A 44 5.51 4.17 1.69
CA ASP A 44 5.66 5.51 2.25
C ASP A 44 4.80 5.76 3.50
N ARG A 45 3.81 4.90 3.75
CA ARG A 45 2.93 4.92 4.94
C ARG A 45 3.44 4.12 6.13
N VAL A 46 4.42 3.25 5.93
CA VAL A 46 4.94 2.31 6.93
C VAL A 46 6.46 2.40 7.07
N LEU A 47 7.07 3.54 6.74
CA LEU A 47 8.52 3.76 6.80
C LEU A 47 9.12 3.46 8.17
N ARG A 48 8.35 3.66 9.24
CA ARG A 48 8.76 3.27 10.58
C ARG A 48 9.21 1.82 10.60
N GLN A 49 8.51 0.90 9.90
CA GLN A 49 8.73 -0.57 9.88
C GLN A 49 10.15 -0.93 9.47
N PHE A 50 10.80 -0.04 8.74
CA PHE A 50 12.14 -0.16 8.22
C PHE A 50 13.13 0.76 8.94
N GLY A 51 12.83 1.14 10.18
CA GLY A 51 13.67 2.03 10.99
C GLY A 51 13.77 3.47 10.46
N CYS A 52 12.83 3.88 9.59
CA CYS A 52 12.85 5.20 8.95
C CYS A 52 11.81 6.15 9.56
N ARG A 53 12.16 7.44 9.65
CA ARG A 53 11.30 8.50 10.14
C ARG A 53 10.10 8.66 9.23
N GLN A 54 8.93 8.81 9.85
CA GLN A 54 7.65 8.83 9.15
C GLN A 54 7.14 10.27 8.94
N PRO A 55 7.08 10.76 7.69
CA PRO A 55 6.36 11.97 7.35
C PRO A 55 4.84 11.70 7.29
N ILE A 56 4.05 12.76 7.10
CA ILE A 56 2.67 12.61 6.65
C ILE A 56 2.72 12.00 5.24
N PRO A 57 2.13 10.82 5.02
CA PRO A 57 2.16 10.19 3.71
C PRO A 57 1.30 10.96 2.72
N VAL A 58 1.70 10.95 1.44
CA VAL A 58 0.87 11.45 0.34
C VAL A 58 -0.40 10.62 0.26
N ASP A 59 -1.53 11.26 -0.06
CA ASP A 59 -2.82 10.57 -0.21
C ASP A 59 -2.71 9.31 -1.06
N PRO A 60 -3.46 8.25 -0.67
CA PRO A 60 -3.31 6.98 -1.32
C PRO A 60 -3.88 7.13 -2.72
N GLU A 61 -3.17 6.58 -3.70
CA GLU A 61 -3.73 6.48 -5.03
C GLU A 61 -4.98 5.59 -4.98
N VAL A 62 -6.08 6.10 -5.50
CA VAL A 62 -7.41 5.50 -5.38
C VAL A 62 -7.66 4.60 -6.58
N PHE A 63 -7.58 3.28 -6.36
CA PHE A 63 -7.81 2.26 -7.38
C PHE A 63 -9.30 1.92 -7.57
N ASP A 64 -10.22 2.75 -7.08
CA ASP A 64 -11.66 2.43 -7.10
C ASP A 64 -12.17 2.09 -8.50
N ASP A 65 -11.69 2.77 -9.54
CA ASP A 65 -12.07 2.46 -10.92
C ASP A 65 -11.36 1.23 -11.49
N HIS A 66 -10.15 0.93 -11.00
CA HIS A 66 -9.39 -0.26 -11.37
C HIS A 66 -10.03 -1.52 -10.79
N HIS A 67 -10.57 -1.44 -9.57
CA HIS A 67 -11.30 -2.52 -8.91
C HIS A 67 -12.70 -2.80 -9.50
N LYS A 68 -13.22 -1.90 -10.35
CA LYS A 68 -14.50 -2.10 -11.06
C LYS A 68 -14.35 -2.85 -12.38
N ILE A 69 -13.13 -3.20 -12.75
CA ILE A 69 -12.86 -3.94 -13.98
C ILE A 69 -13.38 -5.37 -13.83
N ASP A 70 -14.33 -5.74 -14.69
CA ASP A 70 -14.84 -7.10 -14.76
C ASP A 70 -13.77 -8.01 -15.39
N LEU A 71 -13.26 -8.94 -14.59
CA LEU A 71 -12.25 -9.95 -14.95
C LEU A 71 -12.74 -10.95 -16.01
N ARG A 72 -14.02 -10.91 -16.39
CA ARG A 72 -14.61 -11.76 -17.44
C ARG A 72 -14.26 -11.31 -18.86
N GLN A 73 -13.50 -10.24 -19.04
CA GLN A 73 -13.04 -9.79 -20.35
C GLN A 73 -11.92 -10.70 -20.88
N LEU A 74 -12.32 -11.70 -21.67
CA LEU A 74 -11.42 -12.74 -22.19
C LEU A 74 -10.41 -12.25 -23.25
N ASN A 75 -10.56 -11.02 -23.78
CA ASN A 75 -9.75 -10.49 -24.89
C ASN A 75 -9.07 -9.14 -24.58
N THR A 76 -8.90 -8.80 -23.31
CA THR A 76 -8.18 -7.58 -22.95
C THR A 76 -6.67 -7.83 -22.96
N ASP A 77 -5.93 -7.03 -23.72
CA ASP A 77 -4.47 -6.96 -23.63
C ASP A 77 -4.08 -6.22 -22.36
N TRP A 78 -3.92 -6.97 -21.26
CA TRP A 78 -3.57 -6.43 -19.95
C TRP A 78 -2.20 -5.77 -19.91
N THR A 79 -1.26 -6.23 -20.75
CA THR A 79 0.07 -5.61 -20.87
C THR A 79 -0.06 -4.18 -21.37
N ARG A 80 -0.90 -3.96 -22.38
CA ARG A 80 -1.20 -2.61 -22.87
C ARG A 80 -2.07 -1.83 -21.91
N PHE A 81 -3.06 -2.48 -21.29
CA PHE A 81 -4.01 -1.82 -20.40
C PHE A 81 -3.33 -1.27 -19.13
N TRP A 82 -2.35 -2.00 -18.59
CA TRP A 82 -1.60 -1.64 -17.40
C TRP A 82 -0.18 -1.13 -17.70
N SER A 83 0.07 -0.62 -18.90
CA SER A 83 1.43 -0.25 -19.34
C SER A 83 2.10 0.74 -18.40
N GLU A 84 1.37 1.72 -17.86
CA GLU A 84 1.91 2.70 -16.91
C GLU A 84 2.42 2.04 -15.61
N TYR A 85 1.69 1.05 -15.09
CA TYR A 85 2.05 0.33 -13.87
C TYR A 85 3.19 -0.65 -14.12
N ILE A 86 3.22 -1.28 -15.31
CA ILE A 86 4.32 -2.15 -15.73
C ILE A 86 5.60 -1.33 -15.85
N GLU A 87 5.56 -0.16 -16.49
CA GLU A 87 6.71 0.74 -16.58
C GLU A 87 7.19 1.17 -15.19
N MET A 88 6.28 1.50 -14.28
CA MET A 88 6.62 1.80 -12.89
C MET A 88 7.25 0.61 -12.15
N TRP A 89 6.81 -0.62 -12.41
CA TRP A 89 7.41 -1.83 -11.82
C TRP A 89 8.81 -2.10 -12.37
N GLU A 90 9.01 -1.97 -13.68
CA GLU A 90 10.32 -2.12 -14.30
C GLU A 90 11.31 -1.07 -13.78
N ASP A 91 10.84 0.17 -13.53
CA ASP A 91 11.64 1.25 -12.93
C ASP A 91 11.42 1.40 -11.41
N GLN A 92 11.07 0.31 -10.70
CA GLN A 92 10.68 0.36 -9.28
C GLN A 92 11.68 1.07 -8.37
N TYR A 93 12.99 1.02 -8.69
CA TYR A 93 14.03 1.66 -7.88
C TYR A 93 13.98 3.19 -7.93
N ALA A 94 13.38 3.79 -8.96
CA ALA A 94 13.11 5.23 -9.01
C ALA A 94 12.04 5.65 -7.99
N TYR A 95 11.25 4.71 -7.47
CA TYR A 95 10.14 4.93 -6.53
C TYR A 95 10.48 4.53 -5.09
N ILE A 96 11.76 4.47 -4.75
CA ILE A 96 12.20 4.35 -3.35
C ILE A 96 11.84 5.66 -2.61
N PRO A 97 11.03 5.61 -1.53
CA PRO A 97 10.73 6.79 -0.74
C PRO A 97 11.99 7.35 -0.07
N ASN A 98 12.01 8.65 0.23
CA ASN A 98 13.11 9.24 1.02
C ASN A 98 13.18 8.57 2.40
N ARG A 99 14.37 8.09 2.77
CA ARG A 99 14.64 7.33 3.99
C ARG A 99 15.53 8.13 4.93
N GLU A 100 14.89 8.79 5.90
CA GLU A 100 15.60 9.39 7.02
C GLU A 100 15.68 8.37 8.16
N PRO A 101 16.86 7.92 8.61
CA PRO A 101 16.94 6.96 9.70
C PRO A 101 16.46 7.55 11.03
N ILE A 102 15.83 6.74 11.87
CA ILE A 102 15.43 7.14 13.22
C ILE A 102 16.67 7.14 14.12
N ILE A 103 17.18 8.33 14.45
CA ILE A 103 18.36 8.49 15.33
C ILE A 103 17.95 8.41 16.81
N VAL A 104 16.79 8.98 17.16
CA VAL A 104 16.21 8.91 18.50
C VAL A 104 14.72 8.56 18.41
N PRO A 105 14.17 7.73 19.32
CA PRO A 105 12.78 7.28 19.26
C PRO A 105 11.74 8.40 19.20
N GLU A 106 12.02 9.54 19.85
CA GLU A 106 11.16 10.72 19.89
C GLU A 106 11.01 11.39 18.51
N LEU A 107 11.98 11.19 17.61
CA LEU A 107 11.97 11.70 16.24
C LEU A 107 11.51 10.66 15.22
N ALA A 108 10.89 9.55 15.67
CA ALA A 108 10.40 8.50 14.79
C ALA A 108 9.34 8.96 13.78
N CYS A 109 8.67 10.09 14.03
CA CYS A 109 7.74 10.70 13.10
C CYS A 109 7.78 12.23 13.20
N VAL A 110 7.25 12.91 12.18
CA VAL A 110 6.97 14.35 12.28
C VAL A 110 5.91 14.61 13.38
N PRO A 111 5.95 15.75 14.10
CA PRO A 111 5.01 16.05 15.19
C PRO A 111 3.53 15.93 14.79
N GLU A 112 3.22 16.24 13.53
CA GLU A 112 1.89 16.24 12.95
C GLU A 112 1.39 14.83 12.59
N TYR A 113 2.30 13.85 12.50
CA TYR A 113 1.96 12.50 12.04
C TYR A 113 1.03 11.77 13.00
N MET A 114 1.30 11.79 14.31
CA MET A 114 0.45 11.04 15.26
C MET A 114 -0.98 11.61 15.35
N PRO A 115 -1.20 12.94 15.37
CA PRO A 115 -2.52 13.52 15.17
C PRO A 115 -3.17 13.09 13.86
N TRP A 116 -2.46 13.19 12.73
CA TRP A 116 -2.95 12.77 11.42
C TRP A 116 -3.35 11.29 11.40
N PHE A 117 -2.48 10.40 11.92
CA PHE A 117 -2.71 8.96 11.95
C PHE A 117 -3.95 8.61 12.77
N ARG A 118 -4.21 9.30 13.88
CA ARG A 118 -5.43 9.07 14.67
C ARG A 118 -6.72 9.45 13.93
N ILE A 119 -6.66 10.43 13.03
CA ILE A 119 -7.80 10.89 12.24
C ILE A 119 -7.99 10.00 11.00
N HIS A 120 -6.90 9.62 10.33
CA HIS A 120 -6.94 9.00 9.00
C HIS A 120 -6.56 7.52 9.00
N GLY A 121 -5.57 7.15 9.81
CA GLY A 121 -5.08 5.77 9.93
C GLY A 121 -6.03 4.99 10.81
N LYS A 122 -7.10 4.45 10.22
CA LYS A 122 -8.14 3.60 10.86
C LYS A 122 -7.49 2.66 11.90
N PRO A 123 -7.39 3.06 13.18
CA PRO A 123 -6.53 2.36 14.14
C PRO A 123 -7.20 1.09 14.64
N TYR A 124 -8.49 0.94 14.34
CA TYR A 124 -9.34 -0.17 14.66
C TYR A 124 -10.04 -0.60 13.36
N LEU A 125 -10.17 -1.91 13.13
CA LEU A 125 -10.72 -2.52 11.90
C LEU A 125 -12.26 -2.36 11.78
N LEU A 126 -12.77 -1.16 12.07
CA LEU A 126 -14.19 -0.78 12.20
C LEU A 126 -14.86 -1.31 13.48
N SER A 127 -15.78 -0.50 14.03
CA SER A 127 -16.78 -1.03 14.94
C SER A 127 -17.70 -2.02 14.20
N PRO A 128 -18.38 -2.95 14.90
CA PRO A 128 -19.30 -3.89 14.26
C PRO A 128 -20.37 -3.21 13.40
N GLU A 129 -20.83 -2.03 13.80
CA GLU A 129 -21.85 -1.23 13.11
C GLU A 129 -21.33 -0.64 11.79
N GLU A 130 -20.10 -0.13 11.80
CA GLU A 130 -19.43 0.41 10.62
C GLU A 130 -19.12 -0.68 9.59
N ARG A 131 -18.77 -1.89 10.05
CA ARG A 131 -18.60 -3.09 9.21
C ARG A 131 -19.90 -3.43 8.48
N GLN A 132 -21.04 -3.34 9.16
CA GLN A 132 -22.35 -3.64 8.58
C GLN A 132 -22.85 -2.54 7.61
N ARG A 133 -22.48 -1.28 7.86
CA ARG A 133 -22.78 -0.16 6.95
C ARG A 133 -21.95 -0.22 5.67
N GLN A 134 -20.67 -0.58 5.75
CA GLN A 134 -19.83 -0.75 4.55
C GLN A 134 -20.30 -1.92 3.67
N LEU A 135 -20.66 -3.06 4.25
CA LEU A 135 -21.25 -4.19 3.49
C LEU A 135 -22.53 -3.79 2.74
N ARG A 136 -23.35 -2.89 3.32
CA ARG A 136 -24.57 -2.39 2.67
C ARG A 136 -24.28 -1.38 1.54
N ILE A 137 -23.19 -0.63 1.64
CA ILE A 137 -22.75 0.32 0.60
C ILE A 137 -22.10 -0.43 -0.56
N GLN A 138 -21.25 -1.44 -0.29
CA GLN A 138 -20.67 -2.32 -1.31
C GLN A 138 -21.75 -3.07 -2.10
N ARG A 139 -22.85 -3.48 -1.44
CA ARG A 139 -23.99 -4.10 -2.14
C ARG A 139 -24.79 -3.14 -3.03
N LYS A 140 -24.55 -1.82 -2.97
CA LYS A 140 -25.36 -0.79 -3.65
C LYS A 140 -24.64 -0.04 -4.79
N ARG A 141 -23.40 -0.36 -5.13
CA ARG A 141 -22.67 0.18 -6.31
C ARG A 141 -21.83 -0.97 -6.89
N HIS A 142 -21.68 -1.22 -8.19
CA HIS A 142 -21.56 -0.36 -9.37
C HIS A 142 -21.98 -1.16 -10.63
N ASP A 143 -22.53 -0.49 -11.65
CA ASP A 143 -22.51 -1.01 -13.02
C ASP A 143 -21.07 -0.97 -13.57
N PRO A 144 -20.65 -1.96 -14.38
CA PRO A 144 -19.30 -1.99 -14.96
C PRO A 144 -19.06 -0.75 -15.83
N LEU A 145 -17.84 -0.20 -15.77
CA LEU A 145 -17.44 1.04 -16.47
C LEU A 145 -17.24 0.90 -17.99
N ASN A 146 -17.41 -0.30 -18.56
CA ASN A 146 -17.20 -0.51 -19.99
C ASN A 146 -18.49 -0.26 -20.81
N PRO A 147 -18.40 0.40 -21.98
CA PRO A 147 -19.51 0.42 -22.92
C PRO A 147 -19.76 -1.00 -23.45
N ILE A 148 -20.98 -1.48 -23.28
CA ILE A 148 -21.47 -2.69 -23.93
C ILE A 148 -21.43 -2.42 -25.45
N ARG A 149 -20.58 -3.15 -26.18
CA ARG A 149 -20.64 -3.19 -27.65
C ARG A 149 -21.79 -4.09 -28.10
#